data_AF-A0A367GN49-F1
#
_entry.id   AF-A0A367GN49-F1
#
_cell.length_a   1.000
_cell.length_b   1.000
_cell.length_c   1.000
_cell.angle_alpha   90.00
_cell.angle_beta   90.00
_cell.angle_gamma   90.00
#
_symmetry.space_group_name_H-M   'P 1'
#
loop_
_entity.id
_entity.type
_entity.pdbx_description
1 polymer ?
#
loop_
_entity_poly.entity_id
_entity_poly.type
_entity_poly.pdbx_seq_one_letter_code
_entity_poly.pdbx_strand_id
1 'polypeptide(L)'
;MKNALLSGLVIGIFSGLWLFIMYKMGYGLEDSKVSPFEYISVLIPIIGLLIGIKDYRDNYLGGNMGFLEALVQSFKILLFGGIIAVFAGIAYINWVAEANNFQDFSGRMFGALLVGLLSALGVSLLYTTKSNKVD
;
A
#
# COMPACT_ATOMS: atom_id res chain seq x y z
N MET A 1 8.36 10.62 -11.33
CA MET A 1 8.09 10.76 -9.88
C MET A 1 6.70 11.28 -9.56
N LYS A 2 6.13 12.23 -10.33
CA LYS A 2 4.79 12.80 -10.04
C LYS A 2 3.69 11.74 -9.91
N ASN A 3 3.59 10.78 -10.83
CA ASN A 3 2.61 9.68 -10.71
C ASN A 3 2.87 8.82 -9.45
N ALA A 4 4.12 8.41 -9.22
CA ALA A 4 4.45 7.59 -8.03
C ALA A 4 4.01 8.27 -6.72
N LEU A 5 4.22 9.58 -6.61
CA LEU A 5 3.81 10.37 -5.46
C LEU A 5 2.29 10.46 -5.35
N LEU A 6 1.58 10.71 -6.45
CA LEU A 6 0.12 10.86 -6.45
C LEU A 6 -0.58 9.54 -6.11
N SER A 7 -0.17 8.44 -6.74
CA SER A 7 -0.67 7.09 -6.44
C SER A 7 -0.32 6.66 -5.01
N GLY A 8 0.89 6.97 -4.54
CA GLY A 8 1.29 6.71 -3.15
C GLY A 8 0.46 7.50 -2.15
N LEU A 9 0.20 8.78 -2.42
CA LEU A 9 -0.64 9.63 -1.57
C LEU A 9 -2.07 9.10 -1.47
N VAL A 10 -2.65 8.65 -2.59
CA VAL A 10 -3.96 7.99 -2.60
C VAL A 10 -3.94 6.76 -1.69
N ILE A 11 -2.98 5.83 -1.87
CA ILE A 11 -2.87 4.62 -1.03
C ILE A 11 -2.75 4.98 0.45
N GLY A 12 -1.91 5.97 0.78
CA GLY A 12 -1.68 6.41 2.16
C GLY A 12 -2.94 6.98 2.80
N ILE A 13 -3.65 7.88 2.10
CA ILE A 13 -4.89 8.49 2.60
C ILE A 13 -5.98 7.44 2.79
N PHE A 14 -6.20 6.56 1.80
CA PHE A 14 -7.22 5.52 1.92
C PHE A 14 -6.90 4.53 3.04
N SER A 15 -5.62 4.15 3.20
CA SER A 15 -5.17 3.30 4.33
C SER A 15 -5.42 3.99 5.66
N GLY A 16 -5.09 5.28 5.79
CA GLY A 16 -5.33 6.04 7.01
C GLY A 16 -6.82 6.20 7.32
N LEU A 17 -7.63 6.59 6.34
CA LEU A 17 -9.09 6.70 6.48
C LEU A 17 -9.73 5.37 6.90
N TRP A 18 -9.22 4.25 6.37
CA TRP A 18 -9.72 2.92 6.72
C TRP A 18 -9.57 2.63 8.21
N LEU A 19 -8.46 3.03 8.84
CA LEU A 19 -8.27 2.89 10.30
C LEU A 19 -9.36 3.63 11.10
N PHE A 20 -9.70 4.85 10.69
CA PHE A 20 -10.76 5.62 11.36
C PHE A 20 -12.17 5.07 11.09
N ILE A 21 -12.41 4.53 9.89
CA ILE A 21 -13.69 3.87 9.55
C ILE A 21 -13.86 2.63 10.42
N MET A 22 -12.83 1.78 10.50
CA MET A 22 -12.83 0.60 11.36
C MET A 22 -13.14 0.94 12.81
N TYR A 23 -12.49 1.98 13.34
CA TYR A 23 -12.77 2.47 14.70
C TYR A 23 -14.23 2.90 14.89
N LYS A 24 -14.79 3.68 13.96
CA LYS A 24 -16.21 4.07 14.02
C LYS A 24 -17.16 2.89 13.92
N MET A 25 -16.76 1.80 13.27
CA MET A 25 -17.53 0.57 13.18
C MET A 25 -17.37 -0.33 14.42
N GLY A 26 -16.62 0.10 15.44
CA GLY A 26 -16.37 -0.65 16.67
C GLY A 26 -15.26 -1.69 16.56
N TYR A 27 -14.49 -1.71 15.45
CA TYR A 27 -13.32 -2.56 15.29
C TYR A 27 -12.07 -1.80 15.72
N GLY A 28 -11.62 -2.04 16.95
CA GLY A 28 -10.37 -1.51 17.48
C GLY A 28 -9.16 -2.35 17.09
N LEU A 29 -7.97 -1.74 17.14
CA LEU A 29 -6.68 -2.45 16.98
C LEU A 29 -6.23 -3.16 18.27
N GLU A 30 -7.04 -3.09 19.34
CA GLU A 30 -6.74 -3.60 20.68
C GLU A 30 -7.05 -5.09 20.85
N ASP A 31 -7.89 -5.65 19.98
CA ASP A 31 -8.21 -7.07 20.01
C ASP A 31 -7.05 -7.89 19.43
N SER A 32 -6.67 -8.96 20.13
CA SER A 32 -5.56 -9.85 19.74
C SER A 32 -5.83 -10.65 18.46
N LYS A 33 -7.06 -10.57 17.94
CA LYS A 33 -7.51 -11.24 16.73
C LYS A 33 -7.72 -10.23 15.61
N VAL A 34 -7.10 -10.50 14.47
CA VAL A 34 -7.29 -9.73 13.24
C VAL A 34 -8.75 -9.85 12.81
N SER A 35 -9.44 -8.72 12.73
CA SER A 35 -10.82 -8.67 12.25
C SER A 35 -10.87 -9.02 10.75
N PRO A 36 -11.91 -9.72 10.27
CA PRO A 36 -12.12 -9.95 8.83
C PRO A 36 -12.02 -8.69 7.97
N PHE A 37 -12.40 -7.54 8.54
CA PHE A 37 -12.37 -6.23 7.88
C PHE A 37 -10.95 -5.68 7.70
N GLU A 38 -9.97 -6.15 8.47
CA GLU A 38 -8.56 -5.81 8.26
C GLU A 38 -8.01 -6.43 6.99
N TYR A 39 -8.47 -7.64 6.62
CA TYR A 39 -8.05 -8.27 5.37
C TYR A 39 -8.56 -7.51 4.14
N ILE A 40 -9.64 -6.74 4.25
CA ILE A 40 -10.14 -5.90 3.16
C ILE A 40 -9.14 -4.77 2.85
N SER A 41 -8.38 -4.30 3.85
CA SER A 41 -7.38 -3.25 3.67
C SER A 41 -6.26 -3.65 2.70
N VAL A 42 -6.05 -4.95 2.48
CA VAL A 42 -5.11 -5.51 1.48
C VAL A 42 -5.46 -5.08 0.06
N LEU A 43 -6.74 -4.81 -0.22
CA LEU A 43 -7.17 -4.35 -1.54
C LEU A 43 -6.65 -2.94 -1.86
N ILE A 44 -6.43 -2.10 -0.85
CA ILE A 44 -5.99 -0.71 -1.04
C ILE A 44 -4.64 -0.64 -1.77
N PRO A 45 -3.54 -1.28 -1.29
CA PRO A 45 -2.27 -1.28 -2.01
C PRO A 45 -2.35 -2.02 -3.34
N ILE A 46 -3.14 -3.10 -3.47
CA ILE A 46 -3.28 -3.84 -4.73
C ILE A 46 -3.91 -2.96 -5.81
N ILE A 47 -5.07 -2.36 -5.52
CA ILE A 47 -5.79 -1.51 -6.47
C ILE A 47 -4.96 -0.26 -6.78
N GLY A 48 -4.38 0.37 -5.75
CA GLY A 48 -3.53 1.55 -5.94
C GLY A 48 -2.32 1.28 -6.84
N LEU A 49 -1.67 0.12 -6.67
CA LEU A 49 -0.58 -0.30 -7.56
C LEU A 49 -1.07 -0.63 -8.96
N LEU A 50 -2.17 -1.37 -9.11
CA LEU A 50 -2.73 -1.71 -10.42
C LEU A 50 -3.02 -0.45 -11.25
N ILE A 51 -3.63 0.57 -10.64
CA ILE A 51 -3.96 1.82 -11.30
C ILE A 51 -2.70 2.65 -11.54
N GLY A 52 -1.84 2.81 -10.52
CA GLY A 52 -0.64 3.66 -10.60
C GLY A 52 0.38 3.16 -11.62
N ILE A 53 0.58 1.83 -11.71
CA ILE A 53 1.49 1.22 -12.69
C ILE A 53 0.90 1.23 -14.09
N LYS A 54 -0.41 1.01 -14.24
CA LYS A 54 -1.08 1.14 -15.53
C LYS A 54 -0.95 2.56 -16.09
N ASP A 55 -1.22 3.57 -15.25
CA ASP A 55 -1.04 4.98 -15.62
C ASP A 55 0.42 5.27 -16.02
N TYR A 56 1.38 4.74 -15.25
CA TYR A 56 2.80 4.91 -15.56
C TYR A 56 3.15 4.31 -16.92
N ARG A 57 2.63 3.12 -17.24
CA ARG A 57 2.83 2.46 -18.52
C ARG A 57 2.24 3.26 -19.67
N ASP A 58 0.98 3.63 -19.54
CA ASP A 58 0.20 4.17 -20.65
C ASP A 58 0.60 5.63 -20.94
N ASN A 59 0.83 6.43 -19.90
CA ASN A 59 1.07 7.88 -20.03
C ASN A 59 2.55 8.30 -20.03
N TYR A 60 3.47 7.45 -19.55
CA TYR A 60 4.90 7.82 -19.45
C TYR A 60 5.84 6.92 -20.25
N LEU A 61 5.47 5.65 -20.49
CA LEU A 61 6.30 4.69 -21.24
C LEU A 61 5.69 4.29 -22.59
N GLY A 62 4.57 4.90 -23.00
CA GLY A 62 3.94 4.66 -24.29
C GLY A 62 3.51 3.19 -24.49
N GLY A 63 3.09 2.52 -23.42
CA GLY A 63 2.65 1.12 -23.45
C GLY A 63 3.76 0.07 -23.29
N ASN A 64 5.04 0.46 -23.32
CA ASN A 64 6.17 -0.47 -23.30
C ASN A 64 6.93 -0.40 -21.97
N MET A 65 6.72 -1.38 -21.09
CA MET A 65 7.31 -1.41 -19.76
C MET A 65 8.05 -2.73 -19.51
N GLY A 66 9.27 -2.63 -18.99
CA GLY A 66 10.06 -3.75 -18.48
C GLY A 66 9.70 -4.10 -17.04
N PHE A 67 10.07 -5.30 -16.62
CA PHE A 67 9.77 -5.80 -15.27
C PHE A 67 10.42 -4.96 -14.17
N LEU A 68 11.72 -4.64 -14.31
CA LEU A 68 12.44 -3.83 -13.33
C LEU A 68 11.92 -2.40 -13.27
N GLU A 69 11.54 -1.82 -14.42
CA GLU A 69 10.91 -0.49 -14.47
C GLU A 69 9.59 -0.48 -13.68
N ALA A 70 8.74 -1.50 -13.88
CA ALA A 70 7.48 -1.66 -13.17
C ALA A 70 7.71 -1.87 -11.65
N LEU A 71 8.69 -2.69 -11.29
CA LEU A 71 9.01 -3.04 -9.91
C LEU A 71 9.55 -1.84 -9.14
N VAL A 72 10.52 -1.12 -9.72
CA VAL A 72 11.07 0.09 -9.13
C VAL A 72 10.00 1.17 -8.96
N GLN A 73 9.10 1.32 -9.94
CA GLN A 73 8.00 2.27 -9.81
C GLN A 73 7.01 1.85 -8.72
N SER A 74 6.70 0.55 -8.62
CA SER A 74 5.82 0.01 -7.58
C SER A 74 6.40 0.28 -6.19
N PHE A 75 7.71 0.08 -6.01
CA PHE A 75 8.39 0.41 -4.76
C PHE A 75 8.33 1.90 -4.43
N LYS A 76 8.49 2.80 -5.41
CA LYS A 76 8.34 4.25 -5.18
C LYS A 76 6.94 4.58 -4.68
N ILE A 77 5.90 4.02 -5.32
CA ILE A 77 4.51 4.21 -4.91
C ILE A 77 4.29 3.71 -3.47
N LEU A 78 4.72 2.50 -3.17
CA LEU A 78 4.59 1.89 -1.86
C LEU A 78 5.37 2.63 -0.78
N LEU A 79 6.54 3.19 -1.10
CA LEU A 79 7.33 3.96 -0.14
C LEU A 79 6.57 5.23 0.26
N PHE A 80 6.04 5.98 -0.69
CA PHE A 80 5.23 7.17 -0.39
C PHE A 80 3.95 6.82 0.37
N GLY A 81 3.20 5.81 -0.10
CA GLY A 81 1.96 5.38 0.57
C GLY A 81 2.21 4.80 1.96
N GLY A 82 3.27 4.02 2.11
CA GLY A 82 3.67 3.40 3.37
C GLY A 82 4.06 4.43 4.43
N ILE A 83 4.84 5.45 4.07
CA ILE A 83 5.19 6.54 5.01
C ILE A 83 3.92 7.24 5.53
N ILE A 84 2.99 7.56 4.64
CA ILE A 84 1.73 8.23 5.00
C ILE A 84 0.85 7.31 5.85
N ALA A 85 0.73 6.04 5.48
CA ALA A 85 -0.07 5.05 6.22
C ALA A 85 0.50 4.79 7.63
N VAL A 86 1.82 4.67 7.75
CA VAL A 86 2.51 4.54 9.05
C VAL A 86 2.28 5.78 9.90
N PHE A 87 2.41 6.99 9.32
CA PHE A 87 2.14 8.23 10.03
C PHE A 87 0.69 8.29 10.54
N ALA A 88 -0.29 7.92 9.70
CA ALA A 88 -1.69 7.83 10.10
C ALA A 88 -1.92 6.78 11.20
N GLY A 89 -1.24 5.63 11.13
CA GLY A 89 -1.29 4.59 12.15
C GLY A 89 -0.72 5.04 13.50
N ILE A 90 0.40 5.77 13.48
CA ILE A 90 0.99 6.38 14.69
C ILE A 90 0.03 7.40 15.29
N ALA A 91 -0.54 8.29 14.46
CA ALA A 91 -1.52 9.27 14.92
C ALA A 91 -2.76 8.59 15.53
N TYR A 92 -3.24 7.51 14.91
CA TYR A 92 -4.35 6.70 15.42
C TYR A 92 -4.04 6.11 16.81
N ILE A 93 -2.87 5.48 16.98
CA ILE A 93 -2.48 4.88 18.27
C ILE A 93 -2.41 5.95 19.36
N ASN A 94 -1.79 7.08 19.06
CA ASN A 94 -1.57 8.14 20.04
C ASN A 94 -2.86 8.88 20.44
N TRP A 95 -3.84 9.03 19.54
CA TRP A 95 -5.03 9.85 19.80
C TRP A 95 -6.33 9.07 19.99
N VAL A 96 -6.38 7.80 19.57
CA VAL A 96 -7.60 7.01 19.58
C VAL A 96 -7.47 5.80 20.49
N ALA A 97 -6.40 5.01 20.31
CA ALA A 97 -6.26 3.77 21.07
C ALA A 97 -5.73 4.00 22.50
N GLU A 98 -4.97 5.08 22.76
CA GLU A 98 -4.27 5.35 24.04
C GLU A 98 -3.54 4.12 24.63
N ALA A 99 -3.25 3.12 23.80
CA ALA A 99 -2.89 1.77 24.22
C ALA A 99 -1.40 1.52 23.98
N ASN A 100 -0.76 0.85 24.95
CA ASN A 100 0.64 0.40 24.88
C ASN A 100 0.82 -0.84 23.98
N ASN A 101 0.14 -0.89 22.83
CA ASN A 101 0.08 -2.09 21.99
C ASN A 101 1.03 -2.04 20.77
N PHE A 102 2.28 -1.63 21.02
CA PHE A 102 3.32 -1.47 19.99
C PHE A 102 3.65 -2.77 19.26
N GLN A 103 3.54 -3.93 19.92
CA GLN A 103 3.82 -5.24 19.33
C GLN A 103 2.80 -5.58 18.24
N ASP A 104 1.51 -5.44 18.54
CA ASP A 104 0.43 -5.73 17.59
C ASP A 104 0.45 -4.76 16.40
N PHE A 105 0.73 -3.48 16.66
CA PHE A 105 0.92 -2.50 15.60
C PHE A 105 2.08 -2.86 14.67
N SER A 106 3.24 -3.22 15.25
CA SER A 106 4.43 -3.60 14.47
C SER A 106 4.17 -4.84 13.61
N GLY A 107 3.45 -5.83 14.14
CA GLY A 107 3.04 -7.02 13.40
C GLY A 107 2.16 -6.68 12.20
N ARG A 108 1.17 -5.80 12.38
CA ARG A 108 0.28 -5.35 11.30
C ARG A 108 1.04 -4.53 10.24
N MET A 109 1.98 -3.67 10.65
CA MET A 109 2.83 -2.93 9.71
C MET A 109 3.72 -3.86 8.88
N PHE A 110 4.29 -4.89 9.50
CA PHE A 110 5.07 -5.90 8.78
C PHE A 110 4.20 -6.67 7.79
N GLY A 111 3.00 -7.09 8.20
CA GLY A 111 2.04 -7.74 7.31
C GLY A 111 1.66 -6.86 6.11
N ALA A 112 1.39 -5.57 6.33
CA ALA A 112 1.10 -4.61 5.27
C ALA A 112 2.29 -4.44 4.30
N LEU A 113 3.52 -4.41 4.82
CA LEU A 113 4.73 -4.35 3.99
C LEU A 113 4.88 -5.60 3.12
N LEU A 114 4.66 -6.79 3.68
CA LEU A 114 4.72 -8.05 2.94
C LEU A 114 3.66 -8.09 1.83
N VAL A 115 2.43 -7.68 2.14
CA VAL A 115 1.34 -7.56 1.15
C VAL A 115 1.72 -6.58 0.05
N GLY A 116 2.26 -5.41 0.40
CA GLY A 116 2.73 -4.42 -0.56
C GLY A 116 3.81 -5.00 -1.48
N LEU A 117 4.80 -5.68 -0.93
CA LEU A 117 5.89 -6.31 -1.70
C LEU A 117 5.37 -7.36 -2.68
N LEU A 118 4.50 -8.28 -2.22
CA LEU A 118 3.91 -9.31 -3.09
C LEU A 118 3.04 -8.69 -4.18
N SER A 119 2.28 -7.65 -3.84
CA SER A 119 1.46 -6.89 -4.79
C SER A 119 2.33 -6.21 -5.84
N ALA A 120 3.45 -5.60 -5.44
CA ALA A 120 4.39 -4.97 -6.35
C ALA A 120 4.97 -5.99 -7.35
N LEU A 121 5.37 -7.18 -6.88
CA LEU A 121 5.84 -8.25 -7.76
C LEU A 121 4.77 -8.69 -8.75
N GLY A 122 3.55 -8.98 -8.27
CA GLY A 122 2.44 -9.42 -9.11
C GLY A 122 2.03 -8.38 -10.15
N VAL A 123 1.89 -7.12 -9.76
CA VAL A 123 1.53 -6.00 -10.66
C VAL A 123 2.65 -5.76 -11.69
N SER A 124 3.91 -5.87 -11.27
CA SER A 124 5.05 -5.71 -12.18
C SER A 124 5.06 -6.79 -13.26
N LEU A 125 4.83 -8.05 -12.89
CA LEU A 125 4.69 -9.14 -13.86
C LEU A 125 3.51 -8.91 -14.81
N LEU A 126 2.37 -8.46 -14.27
CA LEU A 126 1.14 -8.27 -15.05
C LEU A 126 1.26 -7.17 -16.12
N TYR A 127 1.99 -6.09 -15.84
CA TYR A 127 2.14 -4.97 -16.77
C TYR A 127 3.42 -4.98 -17.59
N THR A 128 4.28 -6.00 -17.42
CA THR A 128 5.47 -6.17 -18.25
C THR A 128 5.07 -6.57 -19.66
N THR A 129 5.46 -5.75 -20.64
CA THR A 129 5.21 -6.02 -22.08
C THR A 129 6.50 -6.25 -22.85
N LYS A 130 7.66 -5.84 -22.31
CA LYS A 130 8.97 -6.12 -22.91
C LYS A 130 9.42 -7.54 -22.56
N SER A 131 9.34 -8.45 -23.54
CA SER A 131 9.65 -9.89 -23.36
C SER A 131 11.14 -10.22 -23.15
N ASN A 132 12.07 -9.31 -23.45
CA ASN A 132 13.47 -9.70 -23.72
C ASN A 132 14.57 -8.92 -23.00
N LYS A 133 14.26 -8.03 -22.05
CA LYS A 133 15.30 -7.38 -21.24
C LYS A 133 14.83 -7.28 -19.80
N VAL A 134 15.43 -8.12 -18.96
CA VAL A 134 15.77 -7.66 -17.61
C VAL A 134 16.76 -6.54 -17.89
N ASP A 135 16.33 -5.28 -17.79
CA ASP A 135 17.14 -4.12 -18.19
C ASP A 135 18.56 -4.17 -17.61
#